data_AF-A0A0W1ICA2-F1
#
_entry.id   AF-A0A0W1ICA2-F1
#
_cell.length_a   1.000
_cell.length_b   1.000
_cell.length_c   1.000
_cell.angle_alpha   90.00
_cell.angle_beta   90.00
_cell.angle_gamma   90.00
#
_symmetry.space_group_name_H-M   'P 1'
#
loop_
_entity.id
_entity.type
_entity.pdbx_description
1 polymer ?
#
loop_
_entity_poly.entity_id
_entity_poly.type
_entity_poly.pdbx_seq_one_letter_code
_entity_poly.pdbx_strand_id
1 'polypeptide(L)' 'MSKLHLVFGGRVSDPQGLDFVDLSNLDVVGLFPDYKSAEKAWRAAAQRTVDDAEMKYVVVHLHKLLQPDAE' A
#
# COMPACT_ATOMS: atom_id res chain seq x y z
N MET A 1 21.59 -0.15 2.11
CA MET A 1 20.61 0.48 1.20
C MET A 1 19.47 1.05 2.01
N SER A 2 18.96 2.23 1.65
CA SER A 2 17.79 2.82 2.31
C SER A 2 16.55 1.94 2.05
N LYS A 3 15.80 1.57 3.09
CA LYS A 3 14.61 0.73 2.95
C LYS A 3 13.39 1.61 2.71
N LEU A 4 13.14 1.94 1.45
CA LEU A 4 11.98 2.73 1.06
C LEU A 4 10.70 1.87 1.07
N HIS A 5 9.63 2.40 1.64
CA HIS A 5 8.30 1.77 1.70
C HIS A 5 7.23 2.75 1.22
N LEU A 6 6.29 2.29 0.40
CA LEU A 6 5.11 3.05 -0.03
C LEU A 6 3.87 2.46 0.63
N VAL A 7 2.98 3.32 1.12
CA VAL A 7 1.65 2.91 1.58
C VAL A 7 0.61 3.56 0.68
N PHE A 8 -0.28 2.73 0.14
CA PHE A 8 -1.44 3.19 -0.62
C PHE A 8 -2.61 2.22 -0.42
N GLY A 9 -3.80 2.64 -0.82
CA GLY A 9 -4.98 1.80 -0.80
C GLY A 9 -6.04 2.23 -1.81
N GLY A 10 -7.10 1.45 -1.86
CA GLY A 10 -8.22 1.66 -2.77
C GLY A 10 -9.19 0.49 -2.69
N ARG A 11 -10.28 0.59 -3.44
CA ARG A 11 -11.27 -0.48 -3.52
C ARG A 11 -10.77 -1.62 -4.42
N VAL A 12 -10.99 -2.86 -4.00
CA VAL A 12 -10.66 -4.08 -4.76
C VAL A 12 -11.92 -4.81 -5.19
N SER A 13 -11.85 -5.56 -6.30
CA SER A 13 -13.00 -6.36 -6.79
C SER A 13 -13.27 -7.61 -5.96
N ASP A 14 -12.25 -8.12 -5.29
CA ASP A 14 -12.32 -9.22 -4.34
C ASP A 14 -11.47 -8.87 -3.11
N PRO A 15 -12.04 -8.86 -1.89
CA PRO A 15 -11.29 -8.57 -0.66
C PRO A 15 -10.10 -9.51 -0.43
N GLN A 16 -10.12 -10.72 -1.01
CA GLN A 16 -9.02 -11.67 -0.93
C GLN A 16 -7.86 -11.31 -1.88
N GLY A 17 -8.15 -10.62 -2.98
CA GLY A 17 -7.20 -10.24 -4.03
C GLY A 17 -6.54 -8.88 -3.85
N LEU A 18 -5.84 -8.42 -4.89
CA LEU A 18 -5.22 -7.10 -5.00
C LEU A 18 -5.64 -6.38 -6.29
N ASP A 19 -6.74 -6.83 -6.91
CA ASP A 19 -7.26 -6.27 -8.14
C ASP A 19 -8.05 -5.00 -7.82
N PHE A 20 -7.34 -3.86 -7.85
CA PHE A 20 -7.94 -2.55 -7.60
C PHE A 20 -8.89 -2.14 -8.72
N VAL A 21 -10.09 -1.72 -8.37
CA VAL A 21 -11.15 -1.40 -9.35
C VAL A 21 -10.95 -0.06 -10.05
N ASP A 22 -10.24 0.87 -9.42
CA ASP A 22 -9.97 2.20 -9.94
C ASP A 22 -8.55 2.65 -9.59
N LEU A 23 -7.66 2.51 -10.58
CA LEU A 23 -6.25 2.89 -10.44
C LEU A 23 -6.03 4.40 -10.44
N SER A 24 -6.99 5.18 -10.94
CA SER A 24 -6.88 6.64 -11.01
C SER A 24 -7.19 7.32 -9.67
N ASN A 25 -7.97 6.64 -8.82
CA ASN A 25 -8.42 7.14 -7.52
C ASN A 25 -7.83 6.36 -6.33
N LEU A 26 -6.61 5.85 -6.47
CA LEU A 26 -5.90 5.24 -5.34
C LEU A 26 -5.56 6.29 -4.28
N ASP A 27 -5.80 5.96 -3.02
CA ASP A 27 -5.37 6.77 -1.88
C ASP A 27 -3.88 6.52 -1.60
N VAL A 28 -3.04 7.48 -1.95
CA VAL A 28 -1.61 7.45 -1.63
C VAL A 28 -1.37 8.05 -0.25
N VAL A 29 -1.17 7.19 0.74
CA VAL A 29 -0.93 7.59 2.13
C VAL A 29 0.46 8.21 2.31
N GLY A 30 1.49 7.68 1.63
CA GLY A 30 2.82 8.29 1.58
C GLY A 30 3.99 7.31 1.46
N LEU A 31 5.21 7.87 1.46
CA LEU A 31 6.47 7.14 1.46
C LEU A 31 7.19 7.24 2.81
N PHE A 32 7.78 6.13 3.23
CA PHE A 32 8.33 5.96 4.57
C PHE A 32 9.76 5.37 4.53
N PRO A 33 10.65 5.81 5.44
CA PRO A 33 12.06 5.38 5.47
C PRO A 33 12.28 4.01 6.11
N ASP A 34 11.25 3.44 6.75
CA ASP A 34 11.33 2.16 7.44
C ASP A 34 9.94 1.48 7.49
N TYR A 35 9.94 0.17 7.77
CA TYR A 35 8.70 -0.62 7.79
C TYR A 35 7.79 -0.25 8.96
N LYS A 36 8.35 0.12 10.13
CA LYS A 36 7.55 0.41 11.33
C LYS A 36 6.73 1.68 11.16
N SER A 37 7.30 2.72 10.56
CA SER A 37 6.58 3.94 10.22
C SER A 37 5.53 3.71 9.13
N ALA A 38 5.84 2.89 8.12
CA ALA A 38 4.88 2.48 7.09
C ALA A 38 3.71 1.66 7.66
N GLU A 39 3.97 0.67 8.52
CA GLU A 39 2.95 -0.17 9.15
C GLU A 39 2.00 0.67 10.01
N LYS A 40 2.53 1.66 10.75
CA LYS A 40 1.71 2.59 11.54
C LYS A 40 0.76 3.38 10.64
N ALA A 41 1.24 3.90 9.51
CA ALA A 41 0.42 4.65 8.57
C ALA A 41 -0.63 3.76 7.88
N TRP A 42 -0.24 2.56 7.45
CA TRP A 42 -1.13 1.55 6.89
C TRP A 42 -2.26 1.18 7.86
N ARG A 43 -1.92 0.88 9.12
CA ARG A 43 -2.90 0.51 10.14
C ARG A 43 -3.88 1.65 10.39
N ALA A 44 -3.41 2.88 10.49
CA ALA A 44 -4.26 4.05 10.66
C ALA A 44 -5.20 4.26 9.47
N ALA A 45 -4.71 4.07 8.23
CA ALA A 45 -5.52 4.23 7.04
C ALA A 45 -6.58 3.13 6.91
N ALA A 46 -6.19 1.86 7.10
CA ALA A 46 -7.09 0.71 7.07
C ALA A 46 -8.17 0.78 8.17
N GLN A 47 -7.82 1.26 9.37
CA GLN A 47 -8.79 1.42 10.46
C GLN A 47 -9.89 2.45 10.16
N ARG A 48 -9.61 3.46 9.31
CA ARG A 48 -10.62 4.45 8.91
C ARG A 48 -11.71 3.90 8.00
N THR A 49 -11.46 2.75 7.38
CA THR A 49 -12.34 2.16 6.36
C THR A 49 -12.72 0.72 6.71
N VAL A 50 -12.79 0.40 8.00
CA VAL A 50 -13.05 -0.98 8.50
C VAL A 50 -14.46 -1.47 8.14
N ASP A 51 -15.36 -0.56 7.83
CA ASP A 51 -16.74 -0.81 7.41
C ASP A 51 -16.87 -1.13 5.91
N ASP A 52 -15.91 -0.72 5.07
CA ASP A 52 -15.85 -1.08 3.65
C ASP A 52 -15.01 -2.34 3.45
N ALA A 53 -15.68 -3.48 3.27
CA ALA A 53 -15.05 -4.77 3.08
C ALA A 53 -14.16 -4.83 1.83
N GLU A 54 -14.42 -4.00 0.83
CA GLU A 54 -13.68 -3.95 -0.42
C GLU A 54 -12.54 -2.91 -0.37
N MET A 55 -12.43 -2.12 0.70
CA MET A 55 -11.33 -1.17 0.86
C MET A 55 -10.07 -1.88 1.38
N LYS A 56 -8.98 -1.79 0.63
CA LYS A 56 -7.71 -2.45 0.97
C LYS A 56 -6.55 -1.48 0.92
N TYR A 57 -5.72 -1.51 1.96
CA TYR A 57 -4.44 -0.79 2.01
C TYR A 57 -3.28 -1.78 2.05
N VAL A 58 -2.17 -1.42 1.42
CA VAL A 58 -0.97 -2.25 1.31
C VAL A 58 0.29 -1.47 1.63
N VAL A 59 1.32 -2.19 2.08
CA VAL A 59 2.69 -1.68 2.24
C VAL A 59 3.56 -2.32 1.17
N VAL A 60 4.16 -1.50 0.29
CA VAL A 60 5.06 -1.95 -0.76
C VAL A 60 6.50 -1.69 -0.37
N HIS A 61 7.34 -2.73 -0.42
CA HIS A 61 8.77 -2.63 -0.21
C HIS A 61 9.49 -2.17 -1.48
N LEU A 62 9.41 -0.86 -1.79
CA LEU A 62 9.99 -0.29 -3.02
C LEU A 62 11.48 -0.61 -3.20
N HIS A 63 12.24 -0.69 -2.11
CA HIS A 63 13.67 -1.03 -2.17
C HIS A 63 13.98 -2.41 -2.77
N LYS A 64 12.99 -3.32 -2.87
CA LYS A 64 13.13 -4.62 -3.55
C LYS A 64 12.81 -4.55 -5.06
N LEU A 65 12.23 -3.44 -5.51
CA LEU A 65 11.70 -3.24 -6.86
C LEU A 65 12.42 -2.14 -7.65
N LEU A 66 13.34 -1.39 -7.02
CA LEU A 66 14.03 -0.23 -7.64
C LEU A 66 14.93 -0.60 -8.83
N GLN A 67 15.33 -1.86 -8.97
CA GLN A 67 16.09 -2.34 -10.13
C GLN A 67 15.43 -3.61 -10.68
N PRO A 68 14.34 -3.47 -11.44
CA PRO A 68 13.66 -4.61 -12.06
C PRO A 68 14.47 -5.22 -13.21
N ASP A 69 15.32 -4.42 -13.88
CA ASP A 69 16.14 -4.81 -15.03
C ASP A 69 17.62 -5.08 -14.67
N ALA A 70 17.95 -5.23 -13.39
CA ALA A 70 19.27 -5.68 -12.97
C ALA A 70 19.35 -7.22 -13.07
N GLU A 71 19.22 -7.71 -14.30
CA GLU A 71 19.72 -9.00 -14.74
C GLU A 71 20.44 -8.82 -16.10
#